data_AF-A0A0J9V9U1-F1
#
_entry.id   AF-A0A0J9V9U1-F1
#
_cell.length_a   1.000
_cell.length_b   1.000
_cell.length_c   1.000
_cell.angle_alpha   90.00
_cell.angle_beta   90.00
_cell.angle_gamma   90.00
#
_symmetry.space_group_name_H-M   'P 1'
#
loop_
_entity.id
_entity.type
_entity.pdbx_description
1 polymer ?
#
loop_
_entity_poly.entity_id
_entity_poly.type
_entity_poly.pdbx_seq_one_letter_code
_entity_poly.pdbx_strand_id
1 'polypeptide(L)'
;MAYQLNCQDLLPLANQRYLAAIRSLGIVMRSSLQANNAANQSLTDETLQSVLLLDLYEKMAYQPHPESEFPGSWLSHVQGALSIVRSRPTAGFSNPTTQQLATRTVIALTLSCGAAGIPIPEALIGLYNDLDSYVRSTKWTFIGLLISLINLRADMKNGKLDSSDIVQRARDLYEELSHAEGKIPRSWWPQRRDTSEGVVFGRYYDVYPGHYATQVFNAYRIMRLDICSIIQKFDPSSEVAETITEVAQAICAAVPQFILPRARSQNTLPFSPLQILECSGVLTPLYAASQNSQDPVMRAWILRTLVYMADNGIKLAQSVAQVIMFLPDMDYWAVFRMVGNCAITA
;
A
#
# COMPACT_ATOMS: atom_id res chain seq x y z
N MET A 1 -20.76 18.85 -7.61
CA MET A 1 -19.47 19.50 -7.31
C MET A 1 -18.39 18.51 -7.73
N ALA A 2 -17.69 18.77 -8.83
CA ALA A 2 -16.75 17.80 -9.41
C ALA A 2 -15.51 17.66 -8.51
N TYR A 3 -15.21 16.46 -8.06
CA TYR A 3 -13.98 16.15 -7.33
C TYR A 3 -12.79 16.31 -8.30
N GLN A 4 -12.13 17.47 -8.28
CA GLN A 4 -10.89 17.68 -9.03
C GLN A 4 -9.73 17.12 -8.21
N LEU A 5 -9.16 15.99 -8.66
CA LEU A 5 -7.94 15.42 -8.11
C LEU A 5 -6.72 16.24 -8.58
N ASN A 6 -5.74 16.44 -7.71
CA ASN A 6 -4.49 17.18 -7.99
C ASN A 6 -4.69 18.66 -8.43
N CYS A 7 -5.60 19.39 -7.78
CA CYS A 7 -5.68 20.86 -7.93
C CYS A 7 -4.43 21.54 -7.39
N GLN A 8 -3.49 21.89 -8.26
CA GLN A 8 -2.26 22.60 -7.89
C GLN A 8 -2.55 23.96 -7.22
N ASP A 9 -3.65 24.61 -7.58
CA ASP A 9 -4.08 25.89 -6.99
C ASP A 9 -4.41 25.80 -5.50
N LEU A 10 -4.69 24.60 -4.97
CA LEU A 10 -4.95 24.38 -3.55
C LEU A 10 -3.68 24.13 -2.73
N LEU A 11 -2.54 23.82 -3.38
CA LEU A 11 -1.28 23.52 -2.69
C LEU A 11 -0.80 24.66 -1.79
N PRO A 12 -0.84 25.95 -2.19
CA PRO A 12 -0.40 27.04 -1.32
C PRO A 12 -1.23 27.13 -0.03
N LEU A 13 -2.56 27.02 -0.15
CA LEU A 13 -3.47 27.04 1.00
C LEU A 13 -3.24 25.82 1.90
N ALA A 14 -3.07 24.64 1.30
CA ALA A 14 -2.81 23.41 2.04
C ALA A 14 -1.49 23.49 2.82
N ASN A 15 -0.42 23.98 2.18
CA ASN A 15 0.88 24.20 2.81
C ASN A 15 0.77 25.19 3.98
N GLN A 16 0.02 26.28 3.81
CA GLN A 16 -0.22 27.25 4.89
C GLN A 16 -0.90 26.60 6.10
N ARG A 17 -1.94 25.77 5.87
CA ARG A 17 -2.66 25.07 6.93
C ARG A 17 -1.80 24.02 7.63
N TYR A 18 -1.01 23.28 6.86
CA TYR A 18 -0.05 22.31 7.38
C TYR A 18 1.01 22.96 8.28
N LEU A 19 1.61 24.08 7.85
CA LEU A 19 2.57 24.83 8.68
C LEU A 19 1.94 25.36 9.97
N ALA A 20 0.70 25.86 9.91
CA ALA A 20 -0.03 26.28 11.10
C ALA A 20 -0.27 25.11 12.07
N ALA A 21 -0.65 23.93 11.54
CA ALA A 21 -0.88 22.73 12.33
C ALA A 21 0.39 22.23 13.03
N ILE A 22 1.55 22.20 12.35
CA ILE A 22 2.83 21.84 12.98
C ILE A 22 3.18 22.79 14.12
N ARG A 23 3.00 24.10 13.93
CA ARG A 23 3.29 25.09 14.98
C ARG A 23 2.41 24.87 16.21
N SER A 24 1.11 24.67 16.00
CA SER A 24 0.16 24.37 17.07
C SER A 24 0.52 23.09 17.80
N LEU A 25 0.83 22.02 17.07
CA LEU A 25 1.24 20.75 17.65
C LEU A 25 2.53 20.89 18.48
N GLY A 26 3.51 21.64 17.98
CA GLY A 26 4.75 21.93 18.71
C GLY A 26 4.52 22.71 20.02
N ILE A 27 3.51 23.59 20.07
CA ILE A 27 3.11 24.29 21.31
C ILE A 27 2.53 23.29 22.30
N VAL A 28 1.57 22.46 21.87
CA VAL A 28 0.92 21.43 22.71
C VAL A 28 1.96 20.47 23.29
N MET A 29 2.85 19.93 22.46
CA MET A 29 3.89 19.00 22.90
C MET A 29 4.82 19.63 23.93
N ARG A 30 5.27 20.88 23.74
CA ARG A 30 6.12 21.58 24.72
C ARG A 30 5.40 21.82 26.04
N SER A 31 4.13 22.23 26.00
CA SER A 31 3.33 22.42 27.23
C SER A 31 3.12 21.10 27.99
N SER A 32 2.85 20.01 27.29
CA SER A 32 2.69 18.69 27.91
C SER A 32 4.00 18.19 28.52
N LEU A 33 5.14 18.38 27.85
CA LEU A 33 6.45 18.02 28.40
C LEU A 33 6.80 18.84 29.66
N GLN A 34 6.45 20.13 29.69
CA GLN A 34 6.64 20.97 30.88
C GLN A 34 5.72 20.56 32.04
N ALA A 35 4.48 20.19 31.75
CA ALA A 35 3.51 19.70 32.74
C ALA A 35 3.85 18.28 33.27
N ASN A 36 4.49 17.44 32.46
CA ASN A 36 4.87 16.07 32.83
C ASN A 36 5.96 15.98 33.92
N ASN A 37 6.65 17.08 34.23
CA ASN A 37 7.49 17.16 35.43
C ASN A 37 6.66 17.21 36.73
N ALA A 38 5.33 17.34 36.66
CA ALA A 38 4.42 17.42 37.81
C ALA A 38 3.33 16.31 37.86
N ALA A 39 2.99 15.65 36.73
CA ALA A 39 2.12 14.47 36.71
C ALA A 39 2.23 13.73 35.35
N ASN A 40 2.25 12.40 35.35
CA ASN A 40 2.30 11.52 34.17
C ASN A 40 1.09 11.68 33.23
N GLN A 41 0.97 12.78 32.47
CA GLN A 41 -0.06 12.93 31.45
C GLN A 41 0.50 12.49 30.09
N SER A 42 0.03 11.33 29.62
CA SER A 42 0.28 10.86 28.24
C SER A 42 -0.38 11.82 27.24
N LEU A 43 0.27 12.06 26.09
CA LEU A 43 -0.29 12.88 25.02
C LEU A 43 -1.64 12.32 24.51
N THR A 44 -2.57 13.23 24.22
CA THR A 44 -3.98 12.92 23.94
C THR A 44 -4.22 12.25 22.59
N ASP A 45 -5.41 11.69 22.38
CA ASP A 45 -5.84 11.10 21.10
C ASP A 45 -5.85 12.13 19.95
N GLU A 46 -6.21 13.38 20.23
CA GLU A 46 -6.20 14.47 19.26
C GLU A 46 -4.77 14.80 18.81
N THR A 47 -3.79 14.70 19.72
CA THR A 47 -2.37 14.90 19.40
C THR A 47 -1.90 13.81 18.45
N LEU A 48 -2.19 12.55 18.76
CA LEU A 48 -1.82 11.42 17.92
C LEU A 48 -2.51 11.46 16.55
N GLN A 49 -3.81 11.78 16.52
CA GLN A 49 -4.56 11.96 15.28
C GLN A 49 -3.97 13.09 14.42
N SER A 50 -3.58 14.21 15.05
CA SER A 50 -2.94 15.33 14.34
C SER A 50 -1.61 14.91 13.71
N VAL A 51 -0.76 14.17 14.43
CA VAL A 51 0.50 13.62 13.89
C VAL A 51 0.25 12.72 12.68
N LEU A 52 -0.74 11.81 12.76
CA LEU A 52 -1.07 10.91 11.65
C LEU A 52 -1.65 11.66 10.43
N LEU A 53 -2.41 12.74 10.66
CA LEU A 53 -2.91 13.59 9.57
C LEU A 53 -1.80 14.40 8.89
N LEU A 54 -0.81 14.87 9.64
CA LEU A 54 0.37 15.55 9.09
C LEU A 54 1.21 14.58 8.24
N ASP A 55 1.43 13.37 8.74
CA ASP A 55 2.08 12.29 7.98
C ASP A 55 1.36 12.00 6.65
N LEU A 56 0.03 11.81 6.72
CA LEU A 56 -0.79 11.58 5.54
C LEU A 56 -0.70 12.74 4.54
N TYR A 57 -0.77 13.98 5.05
CA TYR A 57 -0.66 15.17 4.22
C TYR A 57 0.68 15.24 3.49
N GLU A 58 1.81 15.02 4.17
CA GLU A 58 3.13 15.05 3.53
C GLU A 58 3.24 13.99 2.43
N LYS A 59 2.74 12.78 2.73
CA LYS A 59 2.68 11.65 1.79
C LYS A 59 1.75 11.90 0.61
N MET A 60 0.87 12.89 0.66
CA MET A 60 0.02 13.32 -0.45
C MET A 60 0.61 14.53 -1.20
N ALA A 61 1.08 15.55 -0.47
CA ALA A 61 1.49 16.82 -1.03
C ALA A 61 2.89 16.78 -1.66
N TYR A 62 3.81 15.99 -1.12
CA TYR A 62 5.20 15.96 -1.55
C TYR A 62 5.58 14.71 -2.37
N GLN A 63 4.58 13.93 -2.83
CA GLN A 63 4.74 12.74 -3.69
C GLN A 63 5.69 12.88 -4.88
N PRO A 64 5.79 14.02 -5.59
CA PRO A 64 6.63 14.14 -6.78
C PRO A 64 8.12 14.39 -6.49
N HIS A 65 8.49 14.67 -5.24
CA HIS A 65 9.85 15.12 -4.93
C HIS A 65 10.72 13.90 -4.60
N PRO A 66 11.91 13.76 -5.22
CA PRO A 66 12.87 12.72 -4.85
C PRO A 66 13.18 12.78 -3.35
N GLU A 67 13.39 11.62 -2.71
CA GLU A 67 13.80 11.55 -1.29
C GLU A 67 15.06 12.38 -0.99
N SER A 68 15.91 12.61 -2.00
CA SER A 68 17.09 13.46 -1.90
C SER A 68 16.78 14.91 -1.54
N GLU A 69 15.57 15.40 -1.82
CA GLU A 69 15.14 16.76 -1.50
C GLU A 69 14.60 16.88 -0.06
N PHE A 70 14.09 15.78 0.51
CA PHE A 70 13.58 15.73 1.90
C PHE A 70 14.03 14.47 2.65
N PRO A 71 15.34 14.30 2.92
CA PRO A 71 15.85 13.10 3.58
C PRO A 71 15.33 12.99 5.02
N GLY A 72 14.66 11.88 5.35
CA GLY A 72 14.24 11.56 6.72
C GLY A 72 12.90 12.13 7.17
N SER A 73 12.23 13.00 6.41
CA SER A 73 10.89 13.48 6.82
C SER A 73 9.84 12.36 6.81
N TRP A 74 9.96 11.43 5.87
CA TRP A 74 8.98 10.36 5.58
C TRP A 74 8.65 9.40 6.73
N LEU A 75 9.57 9.28 7.70
CA LEU A 75 9.40 8.43 8.88
C LEU A 75 9.18 9.23 10.16
N SER A 76 9.49 10.53 10.15
CA SER A 76 9.57 11.34 11.37
C SER A 76 8.25 11.39 12.15
N HIS A 77 7.14 11.68 11.46
CA HIS A 77 5.81 11.73 12.09
C HIS A 77 5.36 10.38 12.59
N VAL A 78 5.49 9.31 11.80
CA VAL A 78 5.06 7.97 12.20
C VAL A 78 5.92 7.37 13.32
N GLN A 79 7.21 7.72 13.40
CA GLN A 79 8.05 7.40 14.55
C GLN A 79 7.65 8.19 15.81
N GLY A 80 7.29 9.46 15.65
CA GLY A 80 6.70 10.28 16.71
C GLY A 80 5.39 9.68 17.21
N ALA A 81 4.51 9.27 16.30
CA ALA A 81 3.25 8.60 16.61
C ALA A 81 3.48 7.30 17.40
N LEU A 82 4.45 6.47 16.99
CA LEU A 82 4.82 5.26 17.73
C LEU A 82 5.27 5.60 19.16
N SER A 83 6.09 6.63 19.32
CA SER A 83 6.55 7.08 20.65
C SER A 83 5.39 7.54 21.53
N ILE A 84 4.42 8.27 20.96
CA ILE A 84 3.19 8.68 21.66
C ILE A 84 2.39 7.46 22.10
N VAL A 85 2.14 6.50 21.20
CA VAL A 85 1.37 5.29 21.53
C VAL A 85 2.06 4.49 22.64
N ARG A 86 3.37 4.29 22.57
CA ARG A 86 4.13 3.54 23.58
C ARG A 86 4.22 4.22 24.95
N SER A 87 4.02 5.54 25.01
CA SER A 87 3.94 6.27 26.28
C SER A 87 2.64 6.02 27.05
N ARG A 88 1.65 5.38 26.41
CA ARG A 88 0.34 5.10 27.01
C ARG A 88 0.36 3.76 27.75
N PRO A 89 -0.38 3.64 28.85
CA PRO A 89 -0.59 2.34 29.48
C PRO A 89 -1.28 1.36 28.51
N THR A 90 -0.80 0.12 28.44
CA THR A 90 -1.34 -0.93 27.56
C THR A 90 -2.82 -1.24 27.81
N ALA A 91 -3.30 -1.09 29.05
CA ALA A 91 -4.73 -1.19 29.40
C ALA A 91 -5.62 -0.21 28.59
N GLY A 92 -5.03 0.88 28.07
CA GLY A 92 -5.70 1.89 27.26
C GLY A 92 -6.21 1.39 25.90
N PHE A 93 -5.72 0.25 25.39
CA PHE A 93 -6.22 -0.30 24.11
C PHE A 93 -7.62 -0.90 24.19
N SER A 94 -8.21 -1.00 25.39
CA SER A 94 -9.63 -1.30 25.55
C SER A 94 -10.53 -0.15 25.07
N ASN A 95 -10.00 1.08 24.98
CA ASN A 95 -10.71 2.21 24.41
C ASN A 95 -10.68 2.13 22.86
N PRO A 96 -11.84 2.14 22.18
CA PRO A 96 -11.89 2.00 20.72
C PRO A 96 -11.12 3.07 19.94
N THR A 97 -11.13 4.32 20.40
CA THR A 97 -10.42 5.43 19.73
C THR A 97 -8.92 5.25 19.83
N THR A 98 -8.42 4.99 21.04
CA THR A 98 -7.00 4.71 21.30
C THR A 98 -6.54 3.48 20.49
N GLN A 99 -7.34 2.41 20.48
CA GLN A 99 -7.06 1.20 19.70
C GLN A 99 -6.96 1.51 18.19
N GLN A 100 -7.92 2.26 17.65
CA GLN A 100 -7.94 2.61 16.23
C GLN A 100 -6.74 3.46 15.83
N LEU A 101 -6.37 4.44 16.65
CA LEU A 101 -5.20 5.29 16.40
C LEU A 101 -3.90 4.47 16.47
N ALA A 102 -3.76 3.59 17.47
CA ALA A 102 -2.60 2.70 17.57
C ALA A 102 -2.51 1.74 16.37
N THR A 103 -3.63 1.17 15.93
CA THR A 103 -3.73 0.33 14.73
C THR A 103 -3.27 1.09 13.48
N ARG A 104 -3.71 2.35 13.32
CA ARG A 104 -3.29 3.22 12.20
C ARG A 104 -1.80 3.54 12.26
N THR A 105 -1.24 3.80 13.45
CA THR A 105 0.21 3.97 13.62
C THR A 105 0.98 2.75 13.15
N VAL A 106 0.50 1.54 13.48
CA VAL A 106 1.16 0.30 13.05
C VAL A 106 1.15 0.17 11.53
N ILE A 107 0.00 0.37 10.90
CA ILE A 107 -0.15 0.31 9.44
C ILE A 107 0.75 1.35 8.76
N ALA A 108 0.67 2.62 9.19
CA ALA A 108 1.37 3.73 8.56
C ALA A 108 2.90 3.57 8.67
N LEU A 109 3.41 3.18 9.83
CA LEU A 109 4.85 2.98 10.01
C LEU A 109 5.35 1.73 9.27
N THR A 110 4.57 0.64 9.22
CA THR A 110 4.92 -0.55 8.43
C THR A 110 5.10 -0.20 6.96
N LEU A 111 4.13 0.53 6.38
CA LEU A 111 4.21 0.99 4.99
C LEU A 111 5.39 1.94 4.76
N SER A 112 5.66 2.87 5.68
CA SER A 112 6.82 3.76 5.56
C SER A 112 8.15 3.02 5.64
N CYS A 113 8.28 2.00 6.50
CA CYS A 113 9.48 1.17 6.58
C CYS A 113 9.71 0.37 5.30
N GLY A 114 8.65 -0.24 4.75
CA GLY A 114 8.70 -0.90 3.45
C GLY A 114 9.15 0.06 2.36
N ALA A 115 8.57 1.27 2.34
CA ALA A 115 8.92 2.30 1.38
C ALA A 115 10.38 2.76 1.46
N ALA A 116 10.90 2.93 2.67
CA ALA A 116 12.29 3.29 2.92
C ALA A 116 13.27 2.11 2.77
N GLY A 117 12.78 0.88 2.59
CA GLY A 117 13.62 -0.32 2.50
C GLY A 117 14.45 -0.58 3.76
N ILE A 118 13.87 -0.30 4.92
CA ILE A 118 14.50 -0.50 6.25
C ILE A 118 13.76 -1.59 7.04
N PRO A 119 14.44 -2.28 7.98
CA PRO A 119 13.78 -3.25 8.84
C PRO A 119 12.70 -2.59 9.71
N ILE A 120 11.70 -3.37 10.10
CA ILE A 120 10.65 -2.96 11.02
C ILE A 120 11.25 -2.79 12.43
N PRO A 121 11.08 -1.64 13.10
CA PRO A 121 11.58 -1.45 14.46
C PRO A 121 10.96 -2.45 15.45
N GLU A 122 11.76 -2.99 16.37
CA GLU A 122 11.27 -3.91 17.42
C GLU A 122 10.12 -3.32 18.24
N ALA A 123 10.20 -2.01 18.49
CA ALA A 123 9.14 -1.23 19.15
C ALA A 123 7.78 -1.31 18.44
N LEU A 124 7.79 -1.36 17.10
CA LEU A 124 6.60 -1.50 16.29
C LEU A 124 6.08 -2.95 16.32
N ILE A 125 6.97 -3.94 16.30
CA ILE A 125 6.61 -5.37 16.45
C ILE A 125 5.94 -5.60 17.81
N GLY A 126 6.51 -5.04 18.88
CA GLY A 126 5.91 -5.09 20.22
C GLY A 126 4.49 -4.52 20.24
N LEU A 127 4.28 -3.34 19.64
CA LEU A 127 2.95 -2.73 19.55
C LEU A 127 1.96 -3.58 18.71
N TYR A 128 2.42 -4.17 17.61
CA TYR A 128 1.59 -5.10 16.82
C TYR A 128 1.14 -6.29 17.69
N ASN A 129 2.05 -6.90 18.44
CA ASN A 129 1.72 -8.03 19.32
C ASN A 129 0.77 -7.62 20.45
N ASP A 130 0.95 -6.44 21.06
CA ASP A 130 0.05 -5.93 22.10
C ASP A 130 -1.38 -5.75 21.57
N LEU A 131 -1.53 -5.32 20.31
CA LEU A 131 -2.82 -5.09 19.66
C LEU A 131 -3.49 -6.36 19.11
N ASP A 132 -2.75 -7.47 18.97
CA ASP A 132 -3.23 -8.70 18.32
C ASP A 132 -4.47 -9.31 19.03
N SER A 133 -4.52 -9.18 20.36
CA SER A 133 -5.68 -9.62 21.13
C SER A 133 -6.94 -8.76 20.91
N TYR A 134 -6.77 -7.51 20.48
CA TYR A 134 -7.85 -6.52 20.32
C TYR A 134 -8.31 -6.38 18.87
N VAL A 135 -7.39 -6.51 17.89
CA VAL A 135 -7.65 -6.25 16.47
C VAL A 135 -7.69 -7.56 15.70
N ARG A 136 -8.89 -8.08 15.42
CA ARG A 136 -9.07 -9.30 14.62
C ARG A 136 -9.72 -8.96 13.29
N SER A 137 -8.90 -8.78 12.26
CA SER A 137 -9.39 -8.54 10.90
C SER A 137 -8.42 -9.10 9.86
N THR A 138 -8.93 -9.38 8.66
CA THR A 138 -8.08 -9.78 7.51
C THR A 138 -7.02 -8.74 7.18
N LYS A 139 -7.31 -7.44 7.38
CA LYS A 139 -6.33 -6.36 7.22
C LYS A 139 -5.21 -6.48 8.26
N TRP A 140 -5.52 -6.83 9.50
CA TRP A 140 -4.52 -6.98 10.56
C TRP A 140 -3.58 -8.16 10.30
N THR A 141 -4.13 -9.32 9.95
CA THR A 141 -3.34 -10.49 9.54
C THR A 141 -2.42 -10.16 8.35
N PHE A 142 -2.94 -9.45 7.35
CA PHE A 142 -2.14 -9.01 6.20
C PHE A 142 -0.95 -8.13 6.62
N ILE A 143 -1.15 -7.23 7.59
CA ILE A 143 -0.06 -6.36 8.08
C ILE A 143 1.03 -7.15 8.79
N GLY A 144 0.68 -8.19 9.56
CA GLY A 144 1.67 -9.10 10.15
C GLY A 144 2.52 -9.79 9.09
N LEU A 145 1.91 -10.29 8.02
CA LEU A 145 2.62 -10.91 6.90
C LEU A 145 3.49 -9.90 6.15
N LEU A 146 3.03 -8.65 6.02
CA LEU A 146 3.80 -7.58 5.40
C LEU A 146 5.03 -7.19 6.24
N ILE A 147 4.91 -7.18 7.57
CA ILE A 147 6.05 -7.00 8.50
C ILE A 147 7.12 -8.07 8.24
N SER A 148 6.70 -9.35 8.14
CA SER A 148 7.61 -10.47 7.83
C SER A 148 8.31 -10.30 6.48
N LEU A 149 7.56 -9.90 5.43
CA LEU A 149 8.13 -9.66 4.10
C LEU A 149 9.15 -8.51 4.08
N ILE A 150 8.84 -7.40 4.75
CA ILE A 150 9.74 -6.24 4.82
C ILE A 150 11.03 -6.61 5.56
N ASN A 151 10.94 -7.35 6.66
CA ASN A 151 12.10 -7.81 7.40
C ASN A 151 12.93 -8.81 6.58
N LEU A 152 12.30 -9.76 5.88
CA LEU A 152 13.00 -10.68 4.97
C LEU A 152 13.82 -9.91 3.93
N ARG A 153 13.21 -8.92 3.26
CA ARG A 153 13.92 -8.07 2.29
C ARG A 153 15.06 -7.26 2.91
N ALA A 154 14.85 -6.71 4.10
CA ALA A 154 15.89 -5.97 4.81
C ALA A 154 17.08 -6.87 5.16
N ASP A 155 16.83 -8.09 5.65
CA ASP A 155 17.88 -9.06 5.99
C ASP A 155 18.61 -9.56 4.75
N MET A 156 17.91 -9.80 3.64
CA MET A 156 18.50 -10.11 2.33
C MET A 156 19.44 -8.99 1.85
N LYS A 157 18.98 -7.74 1.89
CA LYS A 157 19.77 -6.56 1.49
C LYS A 157 21.03 -6.39 2.34
N ASN A 158 20.94 -6.74 3.62
CA ASN A 158 22.06 -6.68 4.57
C ASN A 158 22.97 -7.92 4.54
N GLY A 159 22.69 -8.90 3.67
CA GLY A 159 23.50 -10.13 3.55
C GLY A 159 23.49 -11.02 4.79
N LYS A 160 22.41 -10.96 5.59
CA LYS A 160 22.31 -11.71 6.87
C LYS A 160 21.82 -13.15 6.70
N LEU A 161 21.35 -13.51 5.50
CA LEU A 161 20.74 -14.81 5.21
C LEU A 161 21.48 -15.47 4.06
N ASP A 162 21.66 -16.79 4.14
CA ASP A 162 22.09 -17.57 2.98
C ASP A 162 20.91 -17.86 2.03
N SER A 163 21.21 -18.40 0.85
CA SER A 163 20.18 -18.64 -0.16
C SER A 163 19.14 -19.67 0.29
N SER A 164 19.51 -20.69 1.07
CA SER A 164 18.56 -21.69 1.59
C SER A 164 17.59 -21.08 2.60
N ASP A 165 18.09 -20.25 3.52
CA ASP A 165 17.28 -19.54 4.51
C ASP A 165 16.31 -18.56 3.84
N ILE A 166 16.76 -17.86 2.79
CA ILE A 166 15.91 -16.95 2.00
C ILE A 166 14.76 -17.73 1.38
N VAL A 167 15.06 -18.84 0.69
CA VAL A 167 14.05 -19.65 0.00
C VAL A 167 13.07 -20.26 1.00
N GLN A 168 13.55 -20.81 2.12
CA GLN A 168 12.68 -21.41 3.13
C GLN A 168 11.72 -20.37 3.73
N ARG A 169 12.24 -19.22 4.20
CA ARG A 169 11.40 -18.15 4.75
C ARG A 169 10.40 -17.60 3.74
N ALA A 170 10.81 -17.49 2.47
CA ALA A 170 9.92 -17.05 1.40
C ALA A 170 8.78 -18.06 1.15
N ARG A 171 9.07 -19.37 1.16
CA ARG A 171 8.05 -20.42 1.03
C ARG A 171 7.09 -20.45 2.21
N ASP A 172 7.60 -20.39 3.44
CA ASP A 172 6.77 -20.34 4.65
C ASP A 172 5.80 -19.14 4.59
N LEU A 173 6.32 -17.96 4.22
CA LEU A 173 5.50 -16.75 4.09
C LEU A 173 4.48 -16.84 2.95
N TYR A 174 4.82 -17.51 1.84
CA TYR A 174 3.90 -17.76 0.74
C TYR A 174 2.71 -18.64 1.17
N GLU A 175 2.98 -19.71 1.92
CA GLU A 175 1.96 -20.60 2.46
C GLU A 175 1.03 -19.86 3.43
N GLU A 176 1.58 -19.06 4.33
CA GLU A 176 0.81 -18.24 5.27
C GLU A 176 -0.08 -17.22 4.54
N LEU A 177 0.44 -16.56 3.50
CA LEU A 177 -0.33 -15.64 2.66
C LEU A 177 -1.46 -16.36 1.92
N SER A 178 -1.19 -17.52 1.34
CA SER A 178 -2.20 -18.31 0.62
C SER A 178 -3.30 -18.78 1.57
N HIS A 179 -2.92 -19.18 2.78
CA HIS A 179 -3.88 -19.54 3.83
C HIS A 179 -4.71 -18.33 4.31
N ALA A 180 -4.10 -17.16 4.47
CA ALA A 180 -4.77 -15.93 4.86
C ALA A 180 -5.72 -15.40 3.75
N GLU A 181 -5.31 -15.46 2.48
CA GLU A 181 -6.16 -15.15 1.32
C GLU A 181 -7.38 -16.09 1.27
N GLY A 182 -7.19 -17.38 1.56
CA GLY A 182 -8.27 -18.37 1.66
C GLY A 182 -9.33 -18.07 2.73
N LYS A 183 -9.03 -17.23 3.72
CA LYS A 183 -9.97 -16.78 4.77
C LYS A 183 -10.80 -15.56 4.35
N ILE A 184 -10.55 -14.96 3.19
CA ILE A 184 -11.35 -13.83 2.70
C ILE A 184 -12.82 -14.29 2.52
N PRO A 185 -13.80 -13.56 3.08
CA PRO A 185 -15.21 -13.95 3.00
C PRO A 185 -15.68 -14.20 1.57
N ARG A 186 -16.44 -15.28 1.36
CA ARG A 186 -16.98 -15.65 0.03
C ARG A 186 -17.79 -14.52 -0.63
N SER A 187 -18.42 -13.67 0.17
CA SER A 187 -19.16 -12.49 -0.31
C SER A 187 -18.27 -11.42 -0.98
N TRP A 188 -16.94 -11.49 -0.85
CA TRP A 188 -15.99 -10.57 -1.48
C TRP A 188 -15.36 -11.14 -2.76
N TRP A 189 -15.56 -12.44 -3.03
CA TRP A 189 -14.98 -13.08 -4.20
C TRP A 189 -15.60 -12.55 -5.49
N PRO A 190 -14.80 -12.42 -6.56
CA PRO A 190 -15.31 -11.88 -7.81
C PRO A 190 -16.25 -12.84 -8.52
N GLN A 191 -17.12 -12.27 -9.34
CA GLN A 191 -17.85 -13.00 -10.37
C GLN A 191 -17.07 -12.92 -11.67
N ARG A 192 -16.70 -14.08 -12.22
CA ARG A 192 -16.06 -14.16 -13.54
C ARG A 192 -17.07 -13.84 -14.64
N ARG A 193 -16.65 -13.04 -15.60
CA ARG A 193 -17.40 -12.67 -16.81
C ARG A 193 -16.60 -13.06 -18.03
N ASP A 194 -17.09 -14.03 -18.78
CA ASP A 194 -16.49 -14.40 -20.07
C ASP A 194 -16.75 -13.30 -21.10
N THR A 195 -15.76 -13.06 -21.95
CA THR A 195 -15.85 -12.02 -22.98
C THR A 195 -14.89 -12.31 -24.13
N SER A 196 -15.22 -11.78 -25.30
CA SER A 196 -14.36 -11.74 -26.49
C SER A 196 -13.87 -10.32 -26.80
N GLU A 197 -14.09 -9.36 -25.90
CA GLU A 197 -13.64 -7.98 -26.09
C GLU A 197 -12.10 -7.89 -26.04
N GLY A 198 -11.48 -7.39 -27.13
CA GLY A 198 -10.01 -7.33 -27.27
C GLY A 198 -9.28 -6.41 -26.27
N VAL A 199 -10.03 -5.63 -25.50
CA VAL A 199 -9.54 -4.81 -24.38
C VAL A 199 -9.31 -5.62 -23.11
N VAL A 200 -9.83 -6.85 -23.01
CA VAL A 200 -9.60 -7.76 -21.88
C VAL A 200 -8.41 -8.68 -22.16
N PHE A 201 -7.55 -8.87 -21.17
CA PHE A 201 -6.48 -9.86 -21.26
C PHE A 201 -7.06 -11.28 -21.15
N GLY A 202 -6.89 -12.09 -22.19
CA GLY A 202 -7.45 -13.43 -22.24
C GLY A 202 -8.92 -13.46 -22.67
N ARG A 203 -9.74 -14.27 -22.02
CA ARG A 203 -11.16 -14.51 -22.39
C ARG A 203 -12.15 -14.20 -21.27
N TYR A 204 -11.68 -13.64 -20.15
CA TYR A 204 -12.53 -13.32 -19.02
C TYR A 204 -11.98 -12.14 -18.22
N TYR A 205 -12.85 -11.53 -17.43
CA TYR A 205 -12.48 -10.58 -16.39
C TYR A 205 -13.28 -10.84 -15.12
N ASP A 206 -12.81 -10.31 -14.01
CA ASP A 206 -13.35 -10.55 -12.68
C ASP A 206 -14.04 -9.28 -12.16
N VAL A 207 -15.32 -9.39 -11.81
CA VAL A 207 -16.13 -8.31 -11.23
C VAL A 207 -16.26 -8.51 -9.74
N TYR A 208 -15.66 -7.61 -8.97
CA TYR A 208 -15.70 -7.67 -7.51
C TYR A 208 -16.93 -6.91 -7.00
N PRO A 209 -17.46 -7.28 -5.82
CA PRO A 209 -18.59 -6.59 -5.18
C PRO A 209 -18.32 -5.11 -4.88
N GLY A 210 -17.05 -4.72 -4.77
CA GLY A 210 -16.67 -3.33 -4.56
C GLY A 210 -15.17 -3.09 -4.73
N HIS A 211 -14.79 -1.81 -4.79
CA HIS A 211 -13.40 -1.39 -4.92
C HIS A 211 -12.52 -1.93 -3.78
N TYR A 212 -13.00 -1.85 -2.54
CA TYR A 212 -12.28 -2.32 -1.37
C TYR A 212 -11.93 -3.82 -1.44
N ALA A 213 -12.89 -4.67 -1.85
CA ALA A 213 -12.63 -6.10 -2.05
C ALA A 213 -11.51 -6.31 -3.09
N THR A 214 -11.56 -5.57 -4.21
CA THR A 214 -10.51 -5.64 -5.23
C THR A 214 -9.14 -5.24 -4.68
N GLN A 215 -9.07 -4.15 -3.89
CA GLN A 215 -7.83 -3.70 -3.26
C GLN A 215 -7.24 -4.77 -2.35
N VAL A 216 -8.06 -5.42 -1.52
CA VAL A 216 -7.62 -6.49 -0.62
C VAL A 216 -7.01 -7.64 -1.43
N PHE A 217 -7.71 -8.18 -2.43
CA PHE A 217 -7.18 -9.26 -3.26
C PHE A 217 -5.89 -8.85 -3.98
N ASN A 218 -5.84 -7.65 -4.56
CA ASN A 218 -4.64 -7.19 -5.23
C ASN A 218 -3.46 -6.96 -4.28
N ALA A 219 -3.71 -6.58 -3.02
CA ALA A 219 -2.65 -6.48 -2.02
C ALA A 219 -2.01 -7.85 -1.72
N TYR A 220 -2.81 -8.91 -1.55
CA TYR A 220 -2.30 -10.28 -1.42
C TYR A 220 -1.53 -10.73 -2.68
N ARG A 221 -2.07 -10.46 -3.87
CA ARG A 221 -1.42 -10.82 -5.14
C ARG A 221 -0.07 -10.14 -5.35
N ILE A 222 0.05 -8.86 -4.98
CA ILE A 222 1.33 -8.15 -5.04
C ILE A 222 2.36 -8.83 -4.12
N MET A 223 1.99 -9.15 -2.88
CA MET A 223 2.91 -9.84 -1.96
C MET A 223 3.28 -11.24 -2.47
N ARG A 224 2.32 -11.98 -3.03
CA ARG A 224 2.59 -13.29 -3.63
C ARG A 224 3.54 -13.19 -4.82
N LEU A 225 3.36 -12.22 -5.71
CA LEU A 225 4.30 -11.96 -6.82
C LEU A 225 5.69 -11.64 -6.30
N ASP A 226 5.78 -10.77 -5.31
CA ASP A 226 7.04 -10.39 -4.69
C ASP A 226 7.78 -11.59 -4.10
N ILE A 227 7.10 -12.41 -3.29
CA ILE A 227 7.67 -13.62 -2.71
C ILE A 227 8.05 -14.63 -3.78
N CYS A 228 7.20 -14.85 -4.79
CA CYS A 228 7.54 -15.73 -5.91
C CYS A 228 8.76 -15.22 -6.67
N SER A 229 8.93 -13.91 -6.83
CA SER A 229 10.11 -13.31 -7.46
C SER A 229 11.38 -13.57 -6.65
N ILE A 230 11.28 -13.53 -5.32
CA ILE A 230 12.36 -13.90 -4.41
C ILE A 230 12.70 -15.38 -4.60
N ILE A 231 11.71 -16.28 -4.52
CA ILE A 231 11.94 -17.72 -4.70
C ILE A 231 12.55 -17.99 -6.07
N GLN A 232 11.97 -17.46 -7.16
CA GLN A 232 12.45 -17.65 -8.52
C GLN A 232 13.90 -17.21 -8.71
N LYS A 233 14.34 -16.16 -8.00
CA LYS A 233 15.71 -15.65 -8.07
C LYS A 233 16.73 -16.58 -7.42
N PHE A 234 16.37 -17.25 -6.32
CA PHE A 234 17.30 -18.08 -5.55
C PHE A 234 17.13 -19.59 -5.77
N ASP A 235 15.95 -20.02 -6.20
CA ASP A 235 15.57 -21.40 -6.49
C ASP A 235 14.57 -21.44 -7.67
N PRO A 236 15.07 -21.23 -8.90
CA PRO A 236 14.22 -21.13 -10.08
C PRO A 236 13.54 -22.47 -10.41
N SER A 237 12.22 -22.45 -10.59
CA SER A 237 11.45 -23.63 -11.00
C SER A 237 10.30 -23.26 -11.94
N SER A 238 9.80 -24.24 -12.71
CA SER A 238 8.63 -24.03 -13.55
C SER A 238 7.37 -23.76 -12.73
N GLU A 239 7.23 -24.40 -11.58
CA GLU A 239 6.10 -24.23 -10.66
C GLU A 239 5.96 -22.78 -10.17
N VAL A 240 7.08 -22.16 -9.77
CA VAL A 240 7.09 -20.75 -9.32
C VAL A 240 6.81 -19.82 -10.51
N ALA A 241 7.35 -20.10 -11.69
CA ALA A 241 7.08 -19.31 -12.90
C ALA A 241 5.60 -19.39 -13.36
N GLU A 242 4.98 -20.56 -13.26
CA GLU A 242 3.55 -20.77 -13.52
C GLU A 242 2.72 -19.99 -12.50
N THR A 243 3.06 -20.07 -11.22
CA THR A 243 2.41 -19.29 -10.15
C THR A 243 2.47 -17.79 -10.41
N ILE A 244 3.64 -17.26 -10.80
CA ILE A 244 3.80 -15.85 -11.17
C ILE A 244 2.83 -15.48 -12.31
N THR A 245 2.75 -16.33 -13.33
CA THR A 245 1.88 -16.12 -14.50
C THR A 245 0.40 -16.09 -14.08
N GLU A 246 -0.04 -17.03 -13.25
CA GLU A 246 -1.41 -17.09 -12.74
C GLU A 246 -1.78 -15.86 -11.91
N VAL A 247 -0.91 -15.45 -10.98
CA VAL A 247 -1.16 -14.29 -10.12
C VAL A 247 -1.17 -12.99 -10.94
N ALA A 248 -0.25 -12.83 -11.89
CA ALA A 248 -0.21 -11.69 -12.80
C ALA A 248 -1.46 -11.61 -13.69
N GLN A 249 -1.93 -12.76 -14.20
CA GLN A 249 -3.18 -12.85 -14.95
C GLN A 249 -4.39 -12.48 -14.09
N ALA A 250 -4.44 -12.90 -12.82
CA ALA A 250 -5.51 -12.53 -11.90
C ALA A 250 -5.56 -11.01 -11.62
N ILE A 251 -4.39 -10.36 -11.53
CA ILE A 251 -4.31 -8.88 -11.47
C ILE A 251 -4.89 -8.27 -12.75
N CYS A 252 -4.48 -8.76 -13.92
CA CYS A 252 -4.99 -8.26 -15.20
C CYS A 252 -6.51 -8.43 -15.33
N ALA A 253 -7.04 -9.58 -14.90
CA ALA A 253 -8.48 -9.87 -14.91
C ALA A 253 -9.29 -8.95 -13.98
N ALA A 254 -8.69 -8.37 -12.94
CA ALA A 254 -9.36 -7.46 -12.02
C ALA A 254 -9.50 -6.02 -12.54
N VAL A 255 -8.86 -5.67 -13.67
CA VAL A 255 -8.85 -4.30 -14.21
C VAL A 255 -10.08 -3.94 -15.05
N PRO A 256 -10.57 -4.79 -15.97
CA PRO A 256 -11.67 -4.45 -16.88
C PRO A 256 -12.94 -3.92 -16.20
N GLN A 257 -13.24 -4.36 -14.97
CA GLN A 257 -14.39 -3.86 -14.20
C GLN A 257 -14.39 -2.32 -14.01
N PHE A 258 -13.21 -1.69 -14.01
CA PHE A 258 -13.07 -0.25 -13.81
C PHE A 258 -12.95 0.54 -15.11
N ILE A 259 -12.55 -0.09 -16.21
CA ILE A 259 -12.22 0.62 -17.45
C ILE A 259 -13.22 0.40 -18.58
N LEU A 260 -14.02 -0.68 -18.51
CA LEU A 260 -15.03 -0.98 -19.52
C LEU A 260 -16.36 -0.31 -19.18
N PRO A 261 -16.93 0.52 -20.08
CA PRO A 261 -18.25 1.12 -19.88
C PRO A 261 -19.37 0.10 -19.60
N ARG A 262 -19.24 -1.11 -20.15
CA ARG A 262 -20.23 -2.19 -19.99
C ARG A 262 -20.04 -3.05 -18.75
N ALA A 263 -18.89 -2.98 -18.09
CA ALA A 263 -18.63 -3.83 -16.91
C ALA A 263 -19.37 -3.34 -15.66
N ARG A 264 -19.56 -2.02 -15.53
CA ARG A 264 -20.36 -1.39 -14.48
C ARG A 264 -21.15 -0.23 -15.06
N SER A 265 -22.41 -0.08 -14.67
CA SER A 265 -23.28 0.97 -15.19
C SER A 265 -22.81 2.40 -14.85
N GLN A 266 -21.94 2.55 -13.86
CA GLN A 266 -21.36 3.84 -13.45
C GLN A 266 -20.12 4.24 -14.25
N ASN A 267 -19.55 3.35 -15.08
CA ASN A 267 -18.34 3.64 -15.83
C ASN A 267 -18.67 4.59 -17.01
N THR A 268 -17.89 5.65 -17.15
CA THR A 268 -18.07 6.66 -18.22
C THR A 268 -16.80 6.80 -19.06
N LEU A 269 -16.91 7.46 -20.22
CA LEU A 269 -15.75 7.92 -20.99
C LEU A 269 -15.94 9.41 -21.33
N PRO A 270 -14.98 10.30 -20.95
CA PRO A 270 -13.81 10.03 -20.10
C PRO A 270 -14.21 9.56 -18.68
N PHE A 271 -13.25 9.08 -17.90
CA PHE A 271 -13.53 8.49 -16.59
C PHE A 271 -14.09 9.52 -15.60
N SER A 272 -15.10 9.11 -14.85
CA SER A 272 -15.64 9.93 -13.77
C SER A 272 -14.61 10.10 -12.63
N PRO A 273 -14.70 11.13 -11.78
CA PRO A 273 -13.76 11.29 -10.66
C PRO A 273 -13.67 10.07 -9.73
N LEU A 274 -14.81 9.39 -9.49
CA LEU A 274 -14.83 8.16 -8.71
C LEU A 274 -14.09 7.02 -9.41
N GLN A 275 -14.31 6.87 -10.72
CA GLN A 275 -13.63 5.87 -11.54
C GLN A 275 -12.11 6.13 -11.62
N ILE A 276 -11.68 7.40 -11.69
CA ILE A 276 -10.26 7.77 -11.62
C ILE A 276 -9.65 7.32 -10.28
N LEU A 277 -10.35 7.55 -9.16
CA LEU A 277 -9.92 7.10 -7.84
C LEU A 277 -9.82 5.56 -7.79
N GLU A 278 -10.83 4.84 -8.26
CA GLU A 278 -10.83 3.38 -8.27
C GLU A 278 -9.71 2.81 -9.16
N CYS A 279 -9.49 3.38 -10.35
CA CYS A 279 -8.42 2.96 -11.23
C CYS A 279 -7.02 3.28 -10.69
N SER A 280 -6.87 4.33 -9.88
CA SER A 280 -5.59 4.65 -9.24
C SER A 280 -5.11 3.50 -8.34
N GLY A 281 -6.07 2.79 -7.71
CA GLY A 281 -5.79 1.59 -6.91
C GLY A 281 -5.28 0.38 -7.70
N VAL A 282 -5.40 0.34 -9.03
CA VAL A 282 -4.90 -0.77 -9.86
C VAL A 282 -3.58 -0.50 -10.58
N LEU A 283 -3.03 0.72 -10.46
CA LEU A 283 -1.77 1.08 -11.11
C LEU A 283 -0.56 0.31 -10.54
N THR A 284 -0.43 0.21 -9.21
CA THR A 284 0.68 -0.55 -8.61
C THR A 284 0.55 -2.07 -8.77
N PRO A 285 -0.66 -2.69 -8.73
CA PRO A 285 -0.83 -4.08 -9.16
C PRO A 285 -0.38 -4.32 -10.60
N LEU A 286 -0.78 -3.46 -11.54
CA LEU A 286 -0.38 -3.59 -12.96
C LEU A 286 1.13 -3.47 -13.13
N TYR A 287 1.77 -2.56 -12.39
CA TYR A 287 3.23 -2.47 -12.34
C TYR A 287 3.85 -3.78 -11.84
N ALA A 288 3.41 -4.29 -10.69
CA ALA A 288 3.93 -5.54 -10.12
C ALA A 288 3.75 -6.73 -11.07
N ALA A 289 2.57 -6.86 -11.71
CA ALA A 289 2.32 -7.90 -12.71
C ALA A 289 3.27 -7.77 -13.91
N SER A 290 3.48 -6.55 -14.42
CA SER A 290 4.38 -6.30 -15.55
C SER A 290 5.84 -6.58 -15.23
N GLN A 291 6.27 -6.36 -13.99
CA GLN A 291 7.67 -6.56 -13.59
C GLN A 291 8.02 -8.03 -13.39
N ASN A 292 7.05 -8.82 -12.91
CA ASN A 292 7.29 -10.23 -12.58
C ASN A 292 6.96 -11.17 -13.75
N SER A 293 6.03 -10.79 -14.64
CA SER A 293 5.62 -11.63 -15.76
C SER A 293 6.68 -11.69 -16.87
N GLN A 294 6.95 -12.91 -17.34
CA GLN A 294 7.77 -13.17 -18.52
C GLN A 294 6.96 -13.20 -19.83
N ASP A 295 5.63 -13.04 -19.76
CA ASP A 295 4.76 -13.05 -20.94
C ASP A 295 4.80 -11.69 -21.67
N PRO A 296 5.41 -11.60 -22.87
CA PRO A 296 5.48 -10.35 -23.62
C PRO A 296 4.10 -9.85 -24.06
N VAL A 297 3.12 -10.74 -24.25
CA VAL A 297 1.75 -10.38 -24.64
C VAL A 297 1.04 -9.70 -23.46
N MET A 298 1.16 -10.26 -22.26
CA MET A 298 0.66 -9.64 -21.03
C MET A 298 1.30 -8.27 -20.81
N ARG A 299 2.63 -8.18 -20.91
CA ARG A 299 3.36 -6.92 -20.73
C ARG A 299 2.89 -5.84 -21.72
N ALA A 300 2.72 -6.22 -22.99
CA ALA A 300 2.21 -5.31 -24.01
C ALA A 300 0.75 -4.90 -23.76
N TRP A 301 -0.09 -5.82 -23.25
CA TRP A 301 -1.46 -5.49 -22.85
C TRP A 301 -1.49 -4.52 -21.67
N ILE A 302 -0.67 -4.73 -20.63
CA ILE A 302 -0.58 -3.84 -19.47
C ILE A 302 -0.21 -2.42 -19.91
N LEU A 303 0.80 -2.28 -20.79
CA LEU A 303 1.20 -0.97 -21.33
C LEU A 303 0.07 -0.28 -22.10
N ARG A 304 -0.64 -1.01 -22.98
CA ARG A 304 -1.81 -0.44 -23.68
C ARG A 304 -2.92 -0.02 -22.73
N THR A 305 -3.16 -0.81 -21.69
CA THR A 305 -4.15 -0.50 -20.66
C THR A 305 -3.80 0.76 -19.87
N LEU A 306 -2.52 0.94 -19.50
CA LEU A 306 -2.04 2.15 -18.83
C LEU A 306 -2.16 3.40 -19.72
N VAL A 307 -1.85 3.28 -21.00
CA VAL A 307 -2.05 4.37 -21.97
C VAL A 307 -3.54 4.71 -22.10
N TYR A 308 -4.40 3.70 -22.26
CA TYR A 308 -5.86 3.91 -22.30
C TYR A 308 -6.38 4.60 -21.03
N MET A 309 -5.87 4.22 -19.86
CA MET A 309 -6.21 4.88 -18.59
C MET A 309 -5.77 6.34 -18.55
N ALA A 310 -4.59 6.65 -19.08
CA ALA A 310 -4.06 8.01 -19.16
C ALA A 310 -4.91 8.89 -20.09
N ASP A 311 -5.23 8.39 -21.28
CA ASP A 311 -6.06 9.07 -22.27
C ASP A 311 -7.47 9.39 -21.74
N ASN A 312 -7.94 8.62 -20.76
CA ASN A 312 -9.26 8.77 -20.15
C ASN A 312 -9.26 9.45 -18.77
N GLY A 313 -8.14 10.06 -18.36
CA GLY A 313 -8.08 10.98 -17.21
C GLY A 313 -7.15 10.60 -16.07
N ILE A 314 -6.55 9.40 -16.07
CA ILE A 314 -5.63 8.96 -15.01
C ILE A 314 -4.20 9.28 -15.41
N LYS A 315 -3.79 10.55 -15.25
CA LYS A 315 -2.47 11.02 -15.68
C LYS A 315 -1.30 10.18 -15.12
N LEU A 316 -1.41 9.69 -13.89
CA LEU A 316 -0.40 8.83 -13.26
C LEU A 316 -0.16 7.50 -14.00
N ALA A 317 -1.15 7.00 -14.76
CA ALA A 317 -0.98 5.78 -15.54
C ALA A 317 0.11 5.94 -16.61
N GLN A 318 0.25 7.14 -17.18
CA GLN A 318 1.34 7.46 -18.11
C GLN A 318 2.71 7.37 -17.44
N SER A 319 2.84 7.89 -16.21
CA SER A 319 4.08 7.80 -15.43
C SER A 319 4.45 6.33 -15.15
N VAL A 320 3.48 5.50 -14.75
CA VAL A 320 3.70 4.06 -14.53
C VAL A 320 4.11 3.35 -15.82
N ALA A 321 3.47 3.68 -16.96
CA ALA A 321 3.86 3.12 -18.26
C ALA A 321 5.31 3.49 -18.63
N GLN A 322 5.72 4.74 -18.39
CA GLN A 322 7.10 5.18 -18.60
C GLN A 322 8.09 4.43 -17.71
N VAL A 323 7.78 4.20 -16.44
CA VAL A 323 8.62 3.37 -15.55
C VAL A 323 8.79 1.96 -16.13
N ILE A 324 7.69 1.31 -16.53
CA ILE A 324 7.75 -0.06 -17.12
C ILE A 324 8.59 -0.10 -18.41
N MET A 325 8.62 0.98 -19.19
CA MET A 325 9.35 1.03 -20.45
C MET A 325 10.83 1.36 -20.27
N PHE A 326 11.17 2.26 -19.34
CA PHE A 326 12.49 2.89 -19.28
C PHE A 326 13.26 2.61 -18.00
N LEU A 327 12.61 2.12 -16.94
CA LEU A 327 13.19 1.87 -15.62
C LEU A 327 12.83 0.46 -15.13
N PRO A 328 13.29 -0.60 -15.82
CA PRO A 328 12.90 -1.98 -15.53
C PRO A 328 13.27 -2.41 -14.11
N ASP A 329 14.37 -1.91 -13.55
CA ASP A 329 14.85 -2.27 -12.21
C ASP A 329 14.24 -1.40 -11.08
N MET A 330 13.22 -0.59 -11.37
CA MET A 330 12.62 0.26 -10.35
C MET A 330 11.93 -0.60 -9.26
N ASP A 331 12.23 -0.31 -8.01
CA ASP A 331 11.62 -1.02 -6.89
C ASP A 331 10.11 -0.75 -6.81
N TYR A 332 9.33 -1.78 -6.43
CA TYR A 332 7.88 -1.68 -6.25
C TYR A 332 7.50 -0.54 -5.32
N TRP A 333 8.24 -0.32 -4.23
CA TRP A 333 7.89 0.71 -3.28
C TRP A 333 8.12 2.12 -3.81
N ALA A 334 9.04 2.30 -4.76
CA ALA A 334 9.21 3.58 -5.44
C ALA A 334 7.95 3.92 -6.27
N VAL A 335 7.41 2.94 -7.00
CA VAL A 335 6.15 3.11 -7.74
C VAL A 335 4.95 3.26 -6.79
N PHE A 336 4.94 2.54 -5.68
CA PHE A 336 3.93 2.67 -4.62
C PHE A 336 3.86 4.10 -4.06
N ARG A 337 5.03 4.72 -3.82
CA ARG A 337 5.13 6.13 -3.42
C ARG A 337 4.68 7.07 -4.53
N MET A 338 5.15 6.84 -5.76
CA MET A 338 4.82 7.67 -6.93
C MET A 338 3.30 7.74 -7.20
N VAL A 339 2.58 6.62 -7.04
CA VAL A 339 1.13 6.56 -7.25
C VAL A 339 0.34 7.10 -6.05
N GLY A 340 0.96 7.25 -4.88
CA GLY A 340 0.31 7.78 -3.68
C GLY A 340 -0.50 6.76 -2.89
N ASN A 341 -0.25 5.46 -3.07
CA ASN A 341 -1.07 4.42 -2.46
C ASN A 341 -1.00 4.39 -0.92
N CYS A 342 0.05 4.96 -0.30
CA CYS A 342 0.10 5.17 1.14
C CYS A 342 -1.16 5.85 1.70
N ALA A 343 -1.71 6.82 0.96
CA ALA A 343 -2.88 7.59 1.38
C ALA A 343 -4.21 6.84 1.16
N ILE A 344 -4.22 5.90 0.22
CA ILE A 344 -5.40 5.11 -0.15
C ILE A 344 -5.54 3.87 0.75
N THR A 345 -4.43 3.37 1.31
CA THR A 345 -4.40 2.21 2.21
C THR A 345 -4.55 2.51 3.70
N ALA A 346 -4.43 3.80 4.10
CA ALA A 346 -4.41 4.26 5.49
C ALA A 346 -5.79 4.22 6.16
#